data_AF-A0A482T6H2-F1
#
_entry.id   AF-A0A482T6H2-F1
#
_cell.length_a   1.000
_cell.length_b   1.000
_cell.length_c   1.000
_cell.angle_alpha   90.00
_cell.angle_beta   90.00
_cell.angle_gamma   90.00
#
_symmetry.space_group_name_H-M   'P 1'
#
loop_
_entity.id
_entity.type
_entity.pdbx_description
1 polymer ?
#
loop_
_entity_poly.entity_id
_entity_poly.type
_entity_poly.pdbx_seq_one_letter_code
_entity_poly.pdbx_strand_id
1 'polypeptide(L)'
;MDDELRDRITEAAETNALLNAVKHDSEAQVGAIMGPLMGENPEFREYGDEIPGVIAPVVERVNGMDAEERRERLAELAPDKLEELESEDEGEDHPLPDLPNADEYDTVRMRVAPNPNGPWHIGHARMAAVVGTYKERYDG
;
A
#
# COMPACT_ATOMS: atom_id res chain seq x y z
N MET A 1 14.43 15.74 -26.09
CA MET A 1 14.92 14.63 -25.24
C MET A 1 15.82 13.72 -26.05
N ASP A 2 17.00 13.37 -25.54
CA ASP A 2 17.85 12.33 -26.15
C ASP A 2 17.33 10.91 -25.82
N ASP A 3 17.85 9.90 -26.53
CA ASP A 3 17.35 8.53 -26.40
C ASP A 3 17.65 7.93 -25.02
N GLU A 4 18.79 8.28 -24.41
CA GLU A 4 19.16 7.81 -23.07
C GLU A 4 18.19 8.32 -22.00
N LEU A 5 17.81 9.59 -22.06
CA LEU A 5 16.82 10.18 -21.17
C LEU A 5 15.43 9.57 -21.38
N ARG A 6 15.05 9.29 -22.63
CA ARG A 6 13.77 8.64 -22.93
C ARG A 6 13.69 7.23 -22.35
N ASP A 7 14.78 6.47 -22.43
CA ASP A 7 14.86 5.13 -21.85
C ASP A 7 14.74 5.17 -20.32
N ARG A 8 15.46 6.09 -19.67
CA ARG A 8 15.35 6.31 -18.22
C ARG A 8 13.94 6.68 -17.77
N ILE A 9 13.24 7.53 -18.53
CA ILE A 9 11.85 7.90 -18.26
C ILE A 9 10.93 6.69 -18.40
N THR A 10 11.17 5.85 -19.41
CA THR A 10 10.36 4.66 -19.67
C THR A 10 10.50 3.63 -18.54
N GLU A 11 11.72 3.37 -18.09
CA GLU A 11 12.01 2.45 -16.98
C GLU A 11 11.42 2.94 -15.64
N ALA A 12 11.61 4.23 -15.34
CA ALA A 12 11.04 4.84 -14.15
C ALA A 12 9.50 4.84 -14.18
N ALA A 13 8.91 5.04 -15.35
CA ALA A 13 7.46 4.99 -15.53
C ALA A 13 6.89 3.58 -15.39
N GLU A 14 7.57 2.53 -15.87
CA GLU A 14 7.16 1.14 -15.70
C GLU A 14 7.10 0.79 -14.20
N THR A 15 8.16 1.13 -13.47
CA THR A 15 8.22 0.90 -12.02
C THR A 15 7.10 1.65 -11.29
N ASN A 16 6.88 2.93 -11.59
CA ASN A 16 5.84 3.74 -10.95
C ASN A 16 4.42 3.27 -11.32
N ALA A 17 4.20 2.82 -12.55
CA ALA A 17 2.92 2.28 -12.99
C ALA A 17 2.60 0.95 -12.30
N LEU A 18 3.56 0.04 -12.21
CA LEU A 18 3.43 -1.22 -11.48
C LEU A 18 3.16 -0.97 -10.00
N LEU A 19 3.93 -0.08 -9.37
CA LEU A 19 3.73 0.28 -7.95
C LEU A 19 2.32 0.81 -7.70
N ASN A 20 1.85 1.72 -8.55
CA ASN A 20 0.51 2.29 -8.43
C ASN A 20 -0.59 1.25 -8.62
N ALA A 21 -0.44 0.36 -9.61
CA ALA A 21 -1.41 -0.67 -9.91
C ALA A 21 -1.50 -1.73 -8.80
N VAL A 22 -0.35 -2.17 -8.27
CA VAL A 22 -0.27 -3.14 -7.16
C VAL A 22 -0.81 -2.53 -5.87
N LYS A 23 -0.40 -1.30 -5.51
CA LYS A 23 -0.85 -0.62 -4.29
C LYS A 23 -2.35 -0.42 -4.19
N HIS A 24 -3.02 -0.22 -5.32
CA HIS A 24 -4.44 0.10 -5.35
C HIS A 24 -5.31 -1.00 -5.94
N ASP A 25 -4.73 -2.17 -6.25
CA ASP A 25 -5.38 -3.26 -6.97
C ASP A 25 -6.24 -2.74 -8.16
N SER A 26 -5.66 -1.87 -8.97
CA SER A 26 -6.38 -1.16 -10.04
C SER A 26 -5.49 -0.82 -11.23
N GLU A 27 -6.09 -0.28 -12.29
CA GLU A 27 -5.33 0.21 -13.46
C GLU A 27 -4.56 1.49 -13.11
N ALA A 28 -3.30 1.54 -13.53
CA ALA A 28 -2.48 2.73 -13.41
C ALA A 28 -2.96 3.83 -14.37
N GLN A 29 -2.85 5.08 -13.94
CA GLN A 29 -3.18 6.24 -14.76
C GLN A 29 -1.95 7.13 -14.93
N VAL A 30 -1.72 7.61 -16.16
CA VAL A 30 -0.63 8.56 -16.48
C VAL A 30 -0.61 9.72 -15.48
N GLY A 31 -1.76 10.33 -15.20
CA GLY A 31 -1.87 11.44 -14.25
C GLY A 31 -1.50 11.07 -12.80
N ALA A 32 -1.79 9.83 -12.38
CA ALA A 32 -1.50 9.37 -11.02
C ALA A 32 0.00 9.16 -10.79
N ILE A 33 0.74 8.73 -11.83
CA ILE A 33 2.17 8.46 -11.72
C ILE A 33 3.05 9.67 -12.01
N MET A 34 2.53 10.74 -12.64
CA MET A 34 3.31 11.94 -12.95
C MET A 34 3.92 12.61 -11.71
N GLY A 35 3.17 12.68 -10.61
CA GLY A 35 3.65 13.27 -9.36
C GLY A 35 4.86 12.52 -8.77
N PRO A 36 4.70 11.22 -8.45
CA PRO A 36 5.79 10.37 -7.98
C PRO A 36 7.01 10.37 -8.92
N LEU A 37 6.79 10.18 -10.22
CA LEU A 37 7.85 10.14 -11.23
C LEU A 37 8.72 11.42 -11.22
N MET A 38 8.09 12.59 -11.14
CA MET A 38 8.78 13.89 -11.06
C MET A 38 9.40 14.14 -9.69
N GLY A 39 8.85 13.56 -8.62
CA GLY A 39 9.37 13.66 -7.26
C GLY A 39 10.72 12.95 -7.14
N GLU A 40 10.78 11.72 -7.64
CA GLU A 40 11.97 10.86 -7.65
C GLU A 40 13.05 11.34 -8.64
N ASN A 41 12.64 11.97 -9.75
CA ASN A 41 13.54 12.38 -10.83
C ASN A 41 13.39 13.88 -11.15
N PRO A 42 14.01 14.77 -10.37
CA PRO A 42 13.92 16.22 -10.56
C PRO A 42 14.25 16.73 -11.97
N GLU A 43 15.17 16.07 -12.67
CA GLU A 43 15.61 16.37 -14.03
C GLU A 43 14.52 16.19 -15.08
N PHE A 44 13.51 15.35 -14.81
CA PHE A 44 12.41 15.10 -15.74
C PHE A 44 11.49 16.31 -15.87
N ARG A 45 11.49 17.22 -14.89
CA ARG A 45 10.61 18.39 -14.86
C ARG A 45 10.83 19.33 -16.05
N GLU A 46 12.04 19.37 -16.61
CA GLU A 46 12.34 20.15 -17.82
C GLU A 46 11.53 19.67 -19.03
N TYR A 47 11.11 18.40 -19.03
CA TYR A 47 10.40 17.74 -20.12
C TYR A 47 8.95 17.40 -19.78
N GLY A 48 8.37 18.08 -18.78
CA GLY A 48 7.05 17.75 -18.23
C GLY A 48 5.91 17.69 -19.27
N ASP A 49 5.99 18.49 -20.33
CA ASP A 49 5.00 18.50 -21.42
C ASP A 49 5.17 17.33 -22.41
N GLU A 50 6.38 16.77 -22.52
CA GLU A 50 6.70 15.66 -23.43
C GLU A 50 6.47 14.28 -22.78
N ILE A 51 6.71 14.19 -21.47
CA ILE A 51 6.69 12.93 -20.72
C ILE A 51 5.36 12.17 -20.80
N PRO A 52 4.17 12.79 -20.71
CA PRO A 52 2.90 12.07 -20.85
C PRO A 52 2.82 11.23 -22.13
N GLY A 53 3.37 11.72 -23.24
CA GLY A 53 3.40 10.98 -24.50
C GLY A 53 4.37 9.80 -24.51
N VAL A 54 5.44 9.87 -23.70
CA VAL A 54 6.43 8.79 -23.54
C VAL A 54 5.89 7.68 -22.63
N ILE A 55 5.23 8.05 -21.53
CA ILE A 55 4.82 7.10 -20.50
C ILE A 55 3.45 6.47 -20.75
N ALA A 56 2.59 7.09 -21.57
CA ALA A 56 1.27 6.52 -21.87
C ALA A 56 1.32 5.09 -22.44
N PRO A 57 2.17 4.77 -23.43
CA PRO A 57 2.32 3.39 -23.91
C PRO A 57 2.84 2.43 -22.83
N VAL A 58 3.67 2.92 -21.91
CA VAL A 58 4.22 2.11 -20.80
C VAL A 58 3.10 1.73 -19.84
N VAL A 59 2.28 2.71 -19.45
CA VAL A 59 1.09 2.50 -18.60
C VAL A 59 0.11 1.54 -19.26
N GLU A 60 -0.13 1.67 -20.56
CA GLU A 60 -1.02 0.76 -21.30
C GLU A 60 -0.52 -0.70 -21.27
N ARG A 61 0.79 -0.92 -21.44
CA ARG A 61 1.38 -2.27 -21.31
C ARG A 61 1.18 -2.84 -19.90
N VAL A 62 1.40 -2.04 -18.87
CA VAL A 62 1.22 -2.45 -17.47
C VAL A 62 -0.24 -2.80 -17.19
N ASN A 63 -1.18 -1.99 -17.70
CA ASN A 63 -2.61 -2.26 -17.54
C ASN A 63 -3.07 -3.51 -18.32
N GLY A 64 -2.34 -3.89 -19.36
CA GLY A 64 -2.56 -5.14 -20.10
C GLY A 64 -2.14 -6.41 -19.35
N MET A 65 -1.35 -6.29 -18.28
CA MET A 65 -0.98 -7.41 -17.39
C MET A 65 -2.11 -7.68 -16.38
N ASP A 66 -2.24 -8.92 -15.93
CA ASP A 66 -3.08 -9.25 -14.78
C ASP A 66 -2.40 -8.91 -13.44
N ALA A 67 -3.12 -9.09 -12.33
CA ALA A 67 -2.63 -8.69 -11.01
C ALA A 67 -1.39 -9.49 -10.56
N GLU A 68 -1.31 -10.76 -10.92
CA GLU A 68 -0.18 -11.62 -10.56
C GLU A 68 1.05 -11.24 -11.40
N GLU A 69 0.86 -11.06 -12.71
CA GLU A 69 1.90 -10.59 -13.63
C GLU A 69 2.48 -9.23 -13.21
N ARG A 70 1.63 -8.27 -12.79
CA ARG A 70 2.08 -6.96 -12.28
C ARG A 70 2.94 -7.11 -11.04
N ARG A 71 2.54 -7.98 -10.10
CA ARG A 71 3.27 -8.19 -8.85
C ARG A 71 4.61 -8.87 -9.11
N GLU A 72 4.63 -9.92 -9.93
CA GLU A 72 5.87 -10.59 -10.33
C GLU A 72 6.83 -9.63 -11.03
N ARG A 73 6.32 -8.82 -11.96
CA ARG A 73 7.12 -7.82 -12.67
C ARG A 73 7.68 -6.75 -11.75
N LEU A 74 6.90 -6.31 -10.76
CA LEU A 74 7.37 -5.37 -9.74
C LEU A 74 8.45 -5.99 -8.86
N ALA A 75 8.30 -7.27 -8.48
CA ALA A 75 9.30 -8.00 -7.70
C ALA A 75 10.64 -8.11 -8.43
N GLU A 76 10.62 -8.26 -9.77
CA GLU A 76 11.83 -8.27 -10.59
C GLU A 76 12.52 -6.90 -10.67
N LEU A 77 11.74 -5.83 -10.84
CA LEU A 77 12.29 -4.49 -11.12
C LEU A 77 12.63 -3.70 -9.86
N ALA A 78 11.82 -3.82 -8.82
CA ALA A 78 11.92 -3.04 -7.59
C ALA A 78 11.49 -3.88 -6.38
N PRO A 79 12.24 -4.95 -6.02
CA PRO A 79 11.91 -5.82 -4.90
C PRO A 79 11.74 -5.06 -3.59
N ASP A 80 12.61 -4.08 -3.32
CA ASP A 80 12.56 -3.25 -2.11
C ASP A 80 11.23 -2.46 -2.00
N LYS A 81 10.68 -1.98 -3.15
CA LYS A 81 9.41 -1.25 -3.17
C LYS A 81 8.21 -2.17 -2.99
N LEU A 82 8.31 -3.42 -3.46
CA LEU A 82 7.27 -4.43 -3.21
C LEU A 82 7.26 -4.82 -1.74
N GLU A 83 8.42 -5.04 -1.13
CA GLU A 83 8.55 -5.34 0.29
C GLU A 83 7.99 -4.19 1.16
N GLU A 84 8.26 -2.94 0.80
CA GLU A 84 7.67 -1.77 1.47
C GLU A 84 6.13 -1.81 1.39
N LEU A 85 5.57 -2.07 0.20
CA LEU A 85 4.12 -2.22 -0.02
C LEU A 85 3.50 -3.32 0.84
N GLU A 86 4.13 -4.49 0.87
CA GLU A 86 3.67 -5.64 1.66
C GLU A 86 3.75 -5.36 3.16
N SER A 87 4.79 -4.65 3.61
CA SER A 87 4.93 -4.24 5.01
C SER A 87 3.94 -3.14 5.43
N GLU A 88 3.57 -2.26 4.51
CA GLU A 88 2.50 -1.26 4.73
C GLU A 88 1.14 -1.95 4.86
N ASP A 89 0.82 -2.93 4.00
CA ASP A 89 -0.41 -3.73 4.09
C ASP A 89 -0.48 -4.50 5.43
N GLU A 90 0.63 -5.10 5.89
CA GLU A 90 0.69 -5.76 7.20
C GLU A 90 0.42 -4.80 8.38
N GLY A 91 0.78 -3.52 8.24
CA GLY A 91 0.54 -2.47 9.25
C GLY A 91 -0.84 -1.81 9.17
N GLU A 92 -1.47 -1.78 7.99
CA GLU A 92 -2.79 -1.21 7.72
C GLU A 92 -3.95 -2.21 7.90
N ASP A 93 -3.70 -3.53 7.88
CA ASP A 93 -4.73 -4.55 7.85
C ASP A 93 -5.51 -4.75 9.17
N HIS A 94 -5.08 -4.14 10.27
CA HIS A 94 -5.79 -4.22 11.54
C HIS A 94 -6.23 -2.84 12.05
N PRO A 95 -7.54 -2.66 12.31
CA PRO A 95 -8.12 -1.37 12.73
C PRO A 95 -7.66 -0.89 14.12
N LEU A 96 -6.80 -1.66 14.80
CA LEU A 96 -6.28 -1.40 16.13
C LEU A 96 -4.75 -1.48 16.11
N PRO A 97 -4.04 -0.59 16.84
CA PRO A 97 -2.58 -0.66 16.96
C PRO A 97 -2.15 -1.92 17.71
N ASP A 98 -0.86 -2.26 17.66
CA ASP A 98 -0.31 -3.29 18.54
C ASP A 98 -0.45 -2.92 20.03
N LEU A 99 -0.60 -3.94 20.88
CA LEU A 99 -0.47 -3.77 22.32
C LEU A 99 0.98 -3.52 22.68
N PRO A 100 1.27 -2.55 23.57
CA PRO A 100 2.61 -2.38 24.08
C PRO A 100 3.01 -3.62 24.87
N ASN A 101 4.25 -4.07 24.66
CA ASN A 101 4.87 -5.17 25.41
C ASN A 101 4.14 -6.52 25.26
N ALA A 102 3.42 -6.75 24.16
CA ALA A 102 2.71 -8.02 23.94
C ALA A 102 3.65 -9.23 24.04
N ASP A 103 4.87 -9.10 23.52
CA ASP A 103 5.90 -10.15 23.52
C ASP A 103 6.49 -10.44 24.90
N GLU A 104 6.26 -9.59 25.90
CA GLU A 104 6.70 -9.83 27.29
C GLU A 104 5.82 -10.88 28.01
N TYR A 105 4.71 -11.30 27.40
CA TYR A 105 3.74 -12.22 28.01
C TYR A 105 3.45 -13.42 27.12
N ASP A 106 3.42 -14.63 27.71
CA ASP A 106 3.07 -15.86 26.98
C ASP A 106 1.59 -15.89 26.53
N THR A 107 0.72 -15.09 27.16
CA THR A 107 -0.72 -15.04 26.83
C THR A 107 -1.31 -13.69 27.20
N VAL A 108 -1.95 -13.02 26.23
CA VAL A 108 -2.62 -11.73 26.42
C VAL A 108 -4.07 -11.96 26.85
N ARG A 109 -4.42 -11.66 28.10
CA ARG A 109 -5.80 -11.81 28.59
C ARG A 109 -6.56 -10.50 28.61
N MET A 110 -7.67 -10.46 27.86
CA MET A 110 -8.59 -9.33 27.84
C MET A 110 -9.82 -9.53 28.74
N ARG A 111 -10.43 -8.42 29.19
CA ARG A 111 -11.73 -8.46 29.88
C ARG A 111 -12.61 -7.30 29.47
N VAL A 112 -13.92 -7.53 29.47
CA VAL A 112 -14.94 -6.48 29.41
C VAL A 112 -15.45 -6.26 30.84
N ALA A 113 -15.48 -5.01 31.30
CA ALA A 113 -15.85 -4.66 32.68
C ALA A 113 -16.99 -3.61 32.70
N PRO A 114 -18.24 -4.01 32.40
CA PRO A 114 -19.37 -3.08 32.39
C PRO A 114 -19.82 -2.76 33.82
N ASN A 115 -20.38 -1.56 34.02
CA ASN A 115 -21.05 -1.21 35.27
C ASN A 115 -22.47 -1.81 35.30
N PRO A 116 -22.96 -2.33 36.44
CA PRO A 116 -24.27 -2.99 36.54
C PRO A 116 -25.44 -1.99 36.65
N ASN A 117 -25.44 -0.93 35.84
CA ASN A 117 -26.41 0.17 35.92
C ASN A 117 -27.62 -0.01 34.98
N GLY A 118 -27.68 -1.12 34.22
CA GLY A 118 -28.77 -1.41 33.29
C GLY A 118 -28.37 -2.41 32.20
N PRO A 119 -29.31 -2.79 31.33
CA PRO A 119 -29.02 -3.62 30.17
C PRO A 119 -28.09 -2.91 29.18
N TRP A 120 -27.37 -3.69 28.37
CA TRP A 120 -26.50 -3.14 27.34
C TRP A 120 -27.29 -2.47 26.23
N HIS A 121 -26.66 -1.47 25.63
CA HIS A 121 -27.12 -0.76 24.44
C HIS A 121 -25.98 -0.68 23.42
N ILE A 122 -26.22 -0.18 22.22
CA ILE A 122 -25.25 -0.19 21.12
C ILE A 122 -23.89 0.44 21.49
N GLY A 123 -23.86 1.49 22.31
CA GLY A 123 -22.60 2.07 22.80
C GLY A 123 -21.68 1.09 23.56
N HIS A 124 -22.24 0.06 24.22
CA HIS A 124 -21.45 -0.98 24.90
C HIS A 124 -20.76 -1.92 23.90
N ALA A 125 -21.30 -2.05 22.68
CA ALA A 125 -20.72 -2.91 21.65
C ALA A 125 -19.31 -2.47 21.24
N ARG A 126 -19.00 -1.16 21.32
CA ARG A 126 -17.66 -0.64 21.00
C ARG A 126 -16.57 -1.24 21.89
N MET A 127 -16.79 -1.32 23.21
CA MET A 127 -15.81 -1.90 24.13
C MET A 127 -15.62 -3.39 23.83
N ALA A 128 -16.73 -4.12 23.64
CA ALA A 128 -16.69 -5.55 23.36
C ALA A 128 -16.01 -5.86 22.01
N ALA A 129 -16.24 -5.04 20.99
CA ALA A 129 -15.61 -5.18 19.68
C ALA A 129 -14.08 -5.00 19.77
N VAL A 130 -13.59 -3.93 20.41
CA VAL A 130 -12.14 -3.69 20.57
C VAL A 130 -11.48 -4.83 21.35
N VAL A 131 -12.10 -5.26 22.45
CA VAL A 131 -11.60 -6.38 23.25
C VAL A 131 -11.60 -7.69 22.46
N GLY A 132 -12.64 -7.95 21.66
CA GLY A 132 -12.75 -9.12 20.79
C GLY A 132 -11.67 -9.15 19.72
N THR A 133 -11.45 -8.04 19.02
CA THR A 133 -10.41 -7.92 17.99
C THR A 133 -9.01 -8.18 18.55
N TYR A 134 -8.68 -7.65 19.74
CA TYR A 134 -7.39 -7.97 20.37
C TYR A 134 -7.29 -9.43 20.82
N LYS A 135 -8.39 -10.02 21.29
CA LYS A 135 -8.42 -11.43 21.67
C LYS A 135 -8.13 -12.33 20.46
N GLU A 136 -8.75 -12.03 19.32
CA GLU A 136 -8.54 -12.74 18.06
C GLU A 136 -7.10 -12.55 17.56
N ARG A 137 -6.58 -11.32 17.61
CA ARG A 137 -5.22 -10.98 17.16
C ARG A 137 -4.12 -11.68 17.96
N TYR A 138 -4.26 -11.77 19.28
CA TYR A 138 -3.21 -12.30 20.18
C TYR A 138 -3.50 -13.71 20.72
N ASP A 139 -4.50 -14.41 20.16
CA ASP A 139 -4.93 -15.77 20.56
C ASP A 139 -5.08 -15.95 22.09
N GLY A 140 -5.78 -14.99 22.71
CA GLY A 140 -5.79 -14.76 24.17
C GLY A 140 -7.04 -15.13 24.96
#